data_AF-A0A437LDF6-F1
#
_entry.id   AF-A0A437LDF6-F1
#
_cell.length_a   1.000
_cell.length_b   1.000
_cell.length_c   1.000
_cell.angle_alpha   90.00
_cell.angle_beta   90.00
_cell.angle_gamma   90.00
#
_symmetry.space_group_name_H-M   'P 1'
#
loop_
_entity.id
_entity.type
_entity.pdbx_description
1 polymer ?
#
loop_
_entity_poly.entity_id
_entity_poly.type
_entity_poly.pdbx_seq_one_letter_code
_entity_poly.pdbx_strand_id
1 'polypeptide(L)'
;MSNKNMTRVTVDQARKMRSESDWDRFDTVDVENADDEGFVPDWTRADLVVPEPKTPISLRLDADILAFFKSEGPGYQTRMNAVLRAYMEARKRGQA
;
A
#
# COMPACT_ATOMS: atom_id res chain seq x y z
N MET A 1 1.05 -13.36 -10.01
CA MET A 1 -0.33 -13.08 -9.57
C MET A 1 -0.64 -11.62 -9.91
N SER A 2 -1.58 -11.38 -10.81
CA SER A 2 -1.91 -10.05 -11.32
C SER A 2 -2.77 -9.30 -10.29
N ASN A 3 -2.41 -8.07 -9.92
CA ASN A 3 -3.29 -7.19 -9.18
C ASN A 3 -4.54 -6.96 -10.04
N LYS A 4 -5.70 -7.45 -9.57
CA LYS A 4 -6.97 -7.45 -10.33
C LYS A 4 -7.44 -6.06 -10.79
N ASN A 5 -6.82 -4.98 -10.33
CA ASN A 5 -7.21 -3.60 -10.61
C ASN A 5 -6.15 -2.77 -11.33
N MET A 6 -4.98 -3.33 -11.70
CA MET A 6 -3.91 -2.56 -12.34
C MET A 6 -3.51 -3.19 -13.67
N THR A 7 -4.05 -2.65 -14.76
CA THR A 7 -3.76 -3.07 -16.14
C THR A 7 -2.68 -2.17 -16.73
N ARG A 8 -1.61 -2.77 -17.27
CA ARG A 8 -0.59 -2.03 -18.02
C ARG A 8 -1.01 -1.98 -19.49
N VAL A 9 -1.44 -0.82 -19.94
CA VAL A 9 -1.83 -0.56 -21.34
C VAL A 9 -0.93 0.51 -21.95
N THR A 10 -0.74 0.48 -23.27
CA THR A 10 -0.04 1.57 -23.97
C THR A 10 -0.95 2.79 -24.09
N VAL A 11 -0.38 3.97 -24.30
CA VAL A 11 -1.15 5.23 -24.42
C VAL A 11 -2.18 5.15 -25.56
N ASP A 12 -1.80 4.55 -26.69
CA ASP A 12 -2.70 4.37 -27.84
C ASP A 12 -3.84 3.38 -27.57
N GLN A 13 -3.60 2.37 -26.73
CA GLN A 13 -4.63 1.43 -26.29
C GLN A 13 -5.57 2.11 -25.29
N ALA A 14 -5.03 2.85 -24.32
CA ALA A 14 -5.82 3.57 -23.33
C ALA A 14 -6.80 4.58 -23.97
N ARG A 15 -6.36 5.29 -25.01
CA ARG A 15 -7.21 6.26 -25.74
C ARG A 15 -8.38 5.60 -26.50
N LYS A 16 -8.25 4.33 -26.87
CA LYS A 16 -9.29 3.56 -27.58
C LYS A 16 -10.24 2.85 -26.62
N MET A 17 -9.87 2.71 -25.34
CA MET A 17 -10.70 2.08 -24.33
C MET A 17 -11.83 3.02 -23.92
N ARG A 18 -13.01 2.44 -23.68
CA ARG A 18 -14.15 3.19 -23.14
C ARG A 18 -13.79 3.65 -21.73
N SER A 19 -13.97 4.94 -21.46
CA SER A 19 -13.81 5.45 -20.10
C SER A 19 -14.87 4.81 -19.21
N GLU A 20 -14.43 4.21 -18.10
CA GLU A 20 -15.30 3.69 -17.04
C GLU A 20 -15.60 4.76 -15.99
N SER A 21 -15.00 5.95 -16.12
CA SER A 21 -15.26 7.07 -15.24
C SER A 21 -16.62 7.69 -15.54
N ASP A 22 -17.37 7.98 -14.49
CA ASP A 22 -18.63 8.72 -14.54
C ASP A 22 -18.33 10.23 -14.68
N TRP A 23 -18.04 10.66 -15.91
CA TRP A 23 -17.71 12.07 -16.20
C TRP A 23 -18.92 13.00 -16.04
N ASP A 24 -20.13 12.51 -16.34
CA ASP A 24 -21.36 13.28 -16.18
C ASP A 24 -21.56 13.67 -14.71
N ARG A 25 -21.26 12.77 -13.77
CA ARG A 25 -21.26 13.09 -12.34
C ARG A 25 -20.26 14.19 -11.99
N PHE A 26 -19.06 14.18 -12.57
CA PHE A 26 -18.02 15.18 -12.27
C PHE A 26 -18.43 16.58 -12.74
N ASP A 27 -19.02 16.70 -13.93
CA ASP A 27 -19.45 17.98 -14.50
C ASP A 27 -20.60 18.63 -13.72
N THR A 28 -21.36 17.85 -12.95
CA THR A 28 -22.43 18.37 -12.08
C THR A 28 -21.97 18.84 -10.71
N VAL A 29 -20.72 18.57 -10.32
CA VAL A 29 -20.17 19.02 -9.05
C VAL A 29 -19.80 20.49 -9.16
N ASP A 30 -20.50 21.34 -8.41
CA ASP A 30 -20.14 22.74 -8.23
C ASP A 30 -18.94 22.83 -7.26
N VAL A 31 -17.73 22.71 -7.83
CA VAL A 31 -16.48 22.75 -7.06
C VAL A 31 -16.24 24.13 -6.45
N GLU A 32 -16.83 25.19 -7.02
CA GLU A 32 -16.66 26.57 -6.51
C GLU A 32 -17.46 26.81 -5.24
N ASN A 33 -18.64 26.18 -5.11
CA ASN A 33 -19.50 26.27 -3.92
C ASN A 33 -19.47 25.01 -3.05
N ALA A 34 -18.60 24.05 -3.34
CA ALA A 34 -18.39 22.87 -2.51
C ALA A 34 -17.87 23.34 -1.14
N ASP A 35 -18.66 23.13 -0.10
CA ASP A 35 -18.27 23.34 1.27
C ASP A 35 -17.39 22.17 1.73
N ASP A 36 -16.22 22.49 2.31
CA ASP A 36 -15.30 21.49 2.88
C ASP A 36 -15.88 20.77 4.13
N GLU A 37 -17.15 21.02 4.47
CA GLU A 37 -17.85 20.53 5.66
C GLU A 37 -17.83 18.98 5.77
N GLY A 38 -17.68 18.27 4.66
CA GLY A 38 -17.65 16.81 4.62
C GLY A 38 -16.29 16.17 4.92
N PHE A 39 -15.18 16.90 4.83
CA PHE A 39 -13.84 16.32 5.03
C PHE A 39 -12.87 17.35 5.59
N VAL A 40 -12.94 17.57 6.90
CA VAL A 40 -11.89 18.26 7.65
C VAL A 40 -11.03 17.20 8.35
N PRO A 41 -9.83 16.86 7.83
CA PRO A 41 -8.94 15.96 8.53
C PRO A 41 -8.54 16.54 9.89
N ASP A 42 -8.67 15.75 10.95
CA ASP A 42 -8.16 16.09 12.27
C ASP A 42 -6.63 15.94 12.30
N TRP A 43 -5.93 17.01 11.93
CA TRP A 43 -4.47 17.06 11.92
C TRP A 43 -3.85 17.00 13.32
N THR A 44 -4.62 17.23 14.39
CA THR A 44 -4.09 17.17 15.77
C THR A 44 -3.73 15.74 16.20
N ARG A 45 -4.26 14.73 15.50
CA ARG A 45 -3.99 13.30 15.73
C ARG A 45 -3.06 12.68 14.68
N ALA A 46 -2.46 13.49 13.81
CA ALA A 46 -1.57 12.98 12.78
C ALA A 46 -0.25 12.51 13.41
N ASP A 47 0.05 11.22 13.30
CA ASP A 47 1.35 10.68 13.68
C ASP A 47 2.36 10.88 12.54
N LEU A 48 3.48 11.54 12.84
CA LEU A 48 4.59 11.63 11.91
C LEU A 48 5.30 10.27 11.81
N VAL A 49 5.02 9.52 10.76
CA VAL A 49 5.71 8.27 10.45
C VAL A 49 6.87 8.56 9.51
N VAL A 50 8.08 8.73 10.06
CA VAL A 50 9.31 8.76 9.26
C VAL A 50 9.75 7.32 9.01
N PRO A 51 9.72 6.81 7.76
CA PRO A 51 10.18 5.46 7.48
C PRO A 51 11.69 5.37 7.68
N GLU A 52 12.12 4.58 8.66
CA GLU A 52 13.53 4.29 8.85
C GLU A 52 14.07 3.45 7.67
N PRO A 53 15.25 3.81 7.11
CA PRO A 53 15.85 3.03 6.05
C PRO A 53 16.24 1.64 6.58
N LYS A 54 15.87 0.61 5.83
CA LYS A 54 16.23 -0.78 6.16
C LYS A 54 17.70 -0.99 5.84
N THR A 55 18.43 -1.65 6.75
CA THR A 55 19.81 -2.06 6.50
C THR A 55 19.81 -3.30 5.59
N PRO A 56 20.46 -3.24 4.41
CA PRO A 56 20.60 -4.42 3.56
C PRO A 56 21.60 -5.40 4.19
N ILE A 57 21.15 -6.61 4.46
CA ILE A 57 21.99 -7.69 4.99
C ILE A 57 21.86 -8.94 4.12
N SER A 58 22.90 -9.77 4.10
CA SER A 58 22.83 -11.11 3.54
C SER A 58 22.42 -12.10 4.63
N LEU A 59 21.24 -12.69 4.51
CA LEU A 59 20.69 -13.66 5.45
C LEU A 59 20.39 -14.96 4.72
N ARG A 60 20.75 -16.10 5.33
CA ARG A 60 20.34 -17.43 4.87
C ARG A 60 19.03 -17.81 5.54
N LEU A 61 18.07 -18.26 4.74
CA LEU A 61 16.75 -18.73 5.17
C LEU A 61 16.50 -20.10 4.54
N ASP A 62 15.69 -20.90 5.23
CA ASP A 62 15.23 -22.18 4.68
C ASP A 62 14.39 -21.95 3.41
N ALA A 63 14.47 -22.92 2.50
CA ALA A 63 13.89 -22.80 1.16
C ALA A 63 12.35 -22.73 1.20
N ASP A 64 11.74 -23.44 2.13
CA ASP A 64 10.29 -23.49 2.37
C ASP A 64 9.75 -22.15 2.90
N ILE A 65 10.45 -21.52 3.85
CA ILE A 65 10.11 -20.19 4.37
C ILE A 65 10.16 -19.16 3.23
N LEU A 66 11.22 -19.20 2.42
CA LEU A 66 11.35 -18.28 1.29
C LEU A 66 10.25 -18.52 0.24
N ALA A 67 9.90 -19.78 -0.03
CA ALA A 67 8.84 -20.16 -0.95
C ALA A 67 7.47 -19.68 -0.46
N PHE A 68 7.18 -19.85 0.83
CA PHE A 68 5.95 -19.39 1.48
C PHE A 68 5.74 -17.88 1.24
N PHE A 69 6.68 -17.03 1.64
CA PHE A 69 6.53 -15.58 1.48
C PHE A 69 6.49 -15.14 0.01
N LYS A 70 7.26 -15.79 -0.87
CA LYS A 70 7.22 -15.50 -2.32
C LYS A 70 5.88 -15.87 -2.95
N SER A 71 5.20 -16.89 -2.46
CA SER A 71 3.90 -17.33 -2.98
C SER A 71 2.81 -16.26 -2.84
N GLU A 72 2.92 -15.41 -1.82
CA GLU A 72 2.01 -14.28 -1.57
C GLU A 72 2.21 -13.11 -2.57
N GLY A 73 3.19 -13.20 -3.47
CA GLY A 73 3.42 -12.25 -4.54
C GLY A 73 4.36 -11.07 -4.19
N PRO A 74 4.29 -9.96 -4.95
CA PRO A 74 5.17 -8.80 -4.75
C PRO A 74 5.11 -8.25 -3.32
N GLY A 75 6.23 -7.70 -2.85
CA GLY A 75 6.33 -7.17 -1.47
C GLY A 75 6.60 -8.23 -0.39
N TYR A 76 6.94 -9.46 -0.77
CA TYR A 76 7.20 -10.55 0.18
C TYR A 76 8.27 -10.20 1.23
N GLN A 77 9.30 -9.44 0.87
CA GLN A 77 10.32 -8.98 1.82
C GLN A 77 9.75 -8.02 2.87
N THR A 78 8.81 -7.16 2.49
CA THR A 78 8.14 -6.26 3.44
C THR A 78 7.26 -7.03 4.40
N ARG A 79 6.51 -8.04 3.93
CA ARG A 79 5.72 -8.93 4.79
C ARG A 79 6.58 -9.74 5.74
N MET A 80 7.67 -10.34 5.23
CA MET A 80 8.65 -11.05 6.04
C MET A 80 9.24 -10.15 7.14
N ASN A 81 9.59 -8.90 6.80
CA ASN A 81 10.09 -7.94 7.79
C ASN A 81 9.04 -7.56 8.84
N ALA A 82 7.77 -7.46 8.47
CA ALA A 82 6.69 -7.18 9.42
C ALA A 82 6.52 -8.31 10.44
N VAL A 83 6.64 -9.56 10.00
CA VAL A 83 6.61 -10.74 10.90
C VAL A 83 7.78 -10.72 11.88
N LEU A 84 9.00 -10.46 11.39
CA LEU A 84 10.19 -10.36 12.25
C LEU A 84 10.04 -9.24 13.29
N ARG A 85 9.48 -8.10 12.91
CA ARG A 85 9.20 -6.98 13.82
C ARG A 85 8.17 -7.34 14.88
N ALA A 86 7.05 -7.95 14.48
CA ALA A 86 6.01 -8.37 15.42
C ALA A 86 6.54 -9.37 16.45
N TYR A 87 7.37 -10.33 16.01
CA TYR A 87 8.04 -11.27 16.91
C TYR A 87 8.99 -10.56 17.89
N MET A 88 9.82 -9.62 17.40
CA MET A 88 10.71 -8.81 18.25
C MET A 88 9.92 -8.04 19.32
N GLU A 89 8.83 -7.37 18.94
CA GLU A 89 7.99 -6.59 19.85
C GLU A 89 7.29 -7.48 20.89
N ALA A 90 6.73 -8.61 20.47
CA ALA A 90 6.14 -9.59 21.38
C ALA A 90 7.15 -10.08 22.42
N ARG A 91 8.39 -10.37 21.99
CA ARG A 91 9.46 -10.80 22.89
C ARG A 91 9.90 -9.71 23.86
N LYS A 92 10.01 -8.46 23.41
CA LYS A 92 10.33 -7.31 24.28
C LYS A 92 9.28 -7.10 25.37
N ARG A 93 7.99 -7.23 25.04
CA ARG A 93 6.89 -7.07 26.00
C ARG A 93 6.87 -8.16 27.08
N GLY A 94 7.28 -9.39 26.76
CA GLY A 94 7.38 -10.48 27.74
C GLY A 94 8.66 -10.50 28.57
N GLN A 95 9.61 -9.59 28.29
CA GLN A 95 10.86 -9.42 29.04
C GLN A 95 10.85 -8.16 29.93
N ALA A 96 9.71 -7.44 29.98
CA ALA A 96 9.49 -6.27 30.83
C ALA A 96 8.72 -6.64 32.10
#